data_AF-A0A8T7E095-F1
#
_entry.id   AF-A0A8T7E095-F1
#
_cell.length_a   1.000
_cell.length_b   1.000
_cell.length_c   1.000
_cell.angle_alpha   90.00
_cell.angle_beta   90.00
_cell.angle_gamma   90.00
#
_symmetry.space_group_name_H-M   'P 1'
#
loop_
_entity.id
_entity.type
_entity.pdbx_description
1 polymer ?
#
loop_
_entity_poly.entity_id
_entity_poly.type
_entity_poly.pdbx_seq_one_letter_code
_entity_poly.pdbx_strand_id
1 'polypeptide(L)' 'SIAAVTGKACFAEKDPTRYVAMAAAAHEMLRAAADLAGQAREMEKSTDSLARTPHANEGHLLSKTALHEKPS' A
#
# COMPACT_ATOMS: atom_id res chain seq x y z
N SER A 1 -8.99 -1.75 -11.55
CA SER A 1 -7.78 -1.92 -10.72
C SER A 1 -6.54 -1.74 -11.57
N ILE A 2 -5.38 -1.46 -10.96
CA ILE A 2 -4.10 -1.28 -11.68
C ILE A 2 -3.81 -2.49 -12.57
N ALA A 3 -3.93 -3.72 -12.04
CA ALA A 3 -3.72 -4.96 -12.78
C ALA A 3 -4.62 -5.11 -14.03
N ALA A 4 -5.88 -4.66 -13.96
CA ALA A 4 -6.77 -4.71 -15.13
C ALA A 4 -6.34 -3.71 -16.22
N VAL A 5 -5.88 -2.52 -15.82
CA VAL A 5 -5.39 -1.49 -16.76
C VAL A 5 -4.08 -1.95 -17.40
N THR A 6 -3.12 -2.44 -16.62
CA THR A 6 -1.86 -2.96 -17.14
C THR A 6 -2.07 -4.20 -18.00
N GLY A 7 -2.94 -5.13 -17.59
CA GLY A 7 -3.28 -6.31 -18.39
C GLY A 7 -3.84 -5.94 -19.76
N LYS A 8 -4.75 -4.96 -19.82
CA LYS A 8 -5.28 -4.46 -21.09
C LYS A 8 -4.21 -3.75 -21.92
N ALA A 9 -3.42 -2.88 -21.31
CA ALA A 9 -2.37 -2.12 -22.00
C ALA A 9 -1.30 -3.04 -22.61
N CYS A 10 -0.80 -4.01 -21.84
CA CYS A 10 0.32 -4.85 -22.27
C CYS A 10 -0.09 -5.96 -23.26
N PHE A 11 -1.32 -6.49 -23.15
CA PHE A 11 -1.67 -7.74 -23.85
C PHE A 11 -2.82 -7.59 -24.86
N ALA A 12 -3.72 -6.62 -24.68
CA ALA A 12 -4.91 -6.46 -25.52
C ALA A 12 -4.83 -5.27 -26.48
N GLU A 13 -4.42 -4.09 -26.01
CA GLU A 13 -4.30 -2.88 -26.84
C GLU A 13 -3.10 -2.99 -27.79
N LYS A 14 -3.26 -2.51 -29.03
CA LYS A 14 -2.25 -2.62 -30.08
C LYS A 14 -1.76 -1.26 -30.56
N ASP A 15 -2.53 -0.21 -30.34
CA ASP A 15 -2.12 1.16 -30.68
C ASP A 15 -1.09 1.69 -29.65
N PRO A 16 0.13 2.05 -30.08
CA PRO A 16 1.18 2.55 -29.19
C PRO A 16 0.82 3.83 -28.46
N THR A 17 0.10 4.76 -29.09
CA THR A 17 -0.30 5.99 -28.42
C THR A 17 -1.26 5.70 -27.26
N ARG A 18 -2.10 4.66 -27.40
CA ARG A 18 -3.06 4.25 -26.40
C ARG A 18 -2.43 3.41 -25.29
N TYR A 19 -1.71 2.33 -25.61
CA TYR A 19 -1.20 1.44 -24.57
C TYR A 19 -0.11 2.10 -23.72
N VAL A 20 0.72 2.99 -24.29
CA VAL A 20 1.74 3.72 -23.52
C VAL A 20 1.08 4.65 -22.51
N ALA A 21 0.07 5.41 -22.94
CA ALA A 21 -0.69 6.29 -22.06
C ALA A 21 -1.41 5.50 -20.96
N MET A 22 -1.99 4.35 -21.30
CA MET A 22 -2.65 3.47 -20.33
C MET A 22 -1.68 2.90 -19.30
N ALA A 23 -0.49 2.44 -19.72
CA ALA A 23 0.53 1.93 -18.80
C ALA A 23 1.02 3.02 -17.84
N ALA A 24 1.26 4.23 -18.34
CA ALA A 24 1.62 5.38 -17.52
C ALA A 24 0.50 5.73 -16.51
N ALA A 25 -0.75 5.78 -16.95
CA ALA A 25 -1.89 6.01 -16.07
C ALA A 25 -2.01 4.96 -14.95
N ALA A 26 -1.69 3.69 -15.24
CA ALA A 26 -1.69 2.64 -14.22
C ALA A 26 -0.64 2.86 -13.13
N HIS A 27 0.54 3.40 -13.47
CA HIS A 27 1.55 3.79 -12.47
C HIS A 27 1.11 4.99 -11.63
N GLU A 28 0.41 5.95 -12.24
CA GLU A 28 -0.17 7.09 -11.50
C GLU A 28 -1.25 6.63 -10.51
N MET A 29 -2.07 5.65 -10.89
CA MET A 29 -3.00 5.01 -9.96
C MET A 29 -2.28 4.32 -8.79
N LEU A 30 -1.15 3.67 -9.04
CA LEU A 30 -0.34 3.05 -7.97
C LEU A 30 0.27 4.11 -7.04
N ARG A 31 0.76 5.23 -7.58
CA ARG A 31 1.26 6.37 -6.80
C ARG A 31 0.18 6.90 -5.86
N ALA A 32 -1.00 7.19 -6.39
CA ALA A 32 -2.13 7.66 -5.57
C ALA A 32 -2.54 6.65 -4.48
N ALA A 33 -2.49 5.35 -4.78
CA ALA A 33 -2.75 4.30 -3.79
C ALA A 33 -1.69 4.26 -2.67
N ALA A 34 -0.41 4.45 -3.03
CA ALA A 34 0.68 4.51 -2.05
C ALA A 34 0.56 5.76 -1.15
N ASP A 35 0.23 6.92 -1.73
CA ASP A 35 -0.01 8.15 -0.97
C ASP A 35 -1.18 7.98 0.00
N LEU A 36 -2.28 7.35 -0.43
CA LEU A 36 -3.43 7.07 0.42
C LEU A 36 -3.08 6.12 1.58
N ALA A 37 -2.27 5.08 1.31
CA ALA A 37 -1.78 4.19 2.36
C ALA A 37 -0.86 4.93 3.37
N GLY A 38 -0.03 5.86 2.88
CA GLY A 38 0.78 6.74 3.72
C GLY A 38 -0.09 7.61 4.63
N GLN A 39 -1.11 8.27 4.06
CA GLN A 39 -2.07 9.09 4.81
C GLN A 39 -2.81 8.28 5.87
N ALA A 40 -3.26 7.06 5.54
CA ALA A 40 -3.88 6.16 6.51
C ALA A 40 -2.95 5.84 7.69
N ARG A 41 -1.67 5.59 7.42
CA ARG A 41 -0.66 5.37 8.48
C ARG A 41 -0.44 6.62 9.33
N GLU A 42 -0.43 7.82 8.75
CA GLU A 42 -0.31 9.06 9.52
C GLU A 42 -1.54 9.32 10.39
N MET A 43 -2.75 8.97 9.94
CA MET A 43 -3.95 9.04 10.77
C MET A 43 -3.81 8.16 12.02
N GLU A 44 -3.39 6.90 11.88
CA GLU A 44 -3.18 6.00 13.03
C GLU A 44 -2.10 6.49 14.01
N LYS A 45 -1.07 7.19 13.51
CA LYS A 45 -0.08 7.82 14.39
C LYS A 45 -0.68 8.99 15.16
N SER A 46 -1.53 9.80 14.52
CA SER A 46 -2.14 10.99 15.13
C SER A 46 -3.05 10.66 16.32
N THR A 47 -3.58 9.44 16.34
CA THR A 47 -4.46 8.90 17.40
C THR A 47 -3.76 7.93 18.35
N ASP A 48 -2.44 7.78 18.24
CA ASP A 48 -1.63 6.80 19.00
C ASP A 48 -2.20 5.36 18.94
N SER A 49 -2.76 4.97 17.79
CA SER A 49 -3.48 3.70 17.60
C SER A 49 -2.79 2.72 16.64
N LEU A 50 -1.61 3.08 16.12
CA LEU A 50 -0.92 2.30 15.08
C LEU A 50 -0.62 0.86 15.53
N ALA A 51 -1.23 -0.14 14.88
CA ALA A 51 -0.97 -1.54 15.18
C ALA A 51 0.50 -1.93 14.88
N ARG A 52 1.14 -2.63 15.84
CA ARG A 52 2.49 -3.20 15.72
C ARG A 52 2.47 -4.61 16.28
N THR A 53 3.00 -5.58 15.52
CA THR A 53 3.01 -7.00 15.88
C THR A 53 4.42 -7.59 15.84
N PRO A 54 5.31 -7.23 16.78
CA PRO A 54 6.67 -7.76 16.81
C PRO A 54 6.68 -9.24 17.25
N HIS A 55 7.77 -9.95 16.92
CA HIS A 55 8.02 -11.30 17.43
C HIS A 55 8.73 -11.24 18.78
N ALA A 56 8.32 -12.10 19.72
CA ALA A 56 9.05 -12.35 20.96
C ALA A 56 10.34 -13.16 20.70
N ASN A 57 11.21 -13.25 21.71
CA ASN A 57 12.41 -14.09 21.68
C ASN A 57 12.11 -15.57 21.39
N GLU A 58 10.97 -16.07 21.87
CA GLU A 58 10.47 -17.43 21.65
C GLU A 58 9.71 -17.58 20.32
N GLY A 59 9.61 -16.53 19.52
CA GLY A 59 9.00 -16.54 18.18
C GLY A 59 7.48 -16.35 18.14
N HIS A 60 6.79 -16.31 19.28
CA HIS A 60 5.37 -15.97 19.30
C HIS A 60 5.14 -14.48 19.00
N LEU A 61 3.96 -14.15 18.46
CA LEU A 61 3.58 -12.77 18.16
C LEU A 61 3.16 -12.04 19.43
N LEU A 62 3.65 -10.81 19.58
CA LEU A 62 3.18 -9.83 20.56
C LEU A 62 2.38 -8.75 19.82
N SER A 63 1.65 -7.91 20.55
CA SER A 63 0.90 -6.80 20.00
C SER A 63 1.02 -5.53 20.83
N LYS A 64 0.95 -4.36 20.17
CA LYS A 64 0.77 -3.05 20.80
C LYS A 64 0.19 -2.04 19.81
N THR A 65 -0.42 -0.97 20.32
CA THR A 65 -0.92 0.15 19.51
C THR A 65 -0.29 1.48 19.91
N ALA A 66 -0.26 1.77 21.23
CA ALA A 66 0.31 3.00 21.75
C ALA A 66 1.84 3.04 21.61
N LEU A 67 2.41 4.19 21.25
CA LEU A 67 3.82 4.32 20.90
C LEU A 67 4.74 3.91 22.06
N HIS A 68 4.39 4.28 23.29
CA HIS A 68 5.21 4.03 24.49
C HIS A 68 4.83 2.76 25.26
N GLU A 69 3.82 2.01 24.81
CA GLU A 69 3.40 0.74 25.43
C GLU A 69 4.43 -0.38 25.19
N LYS A 70 4.60 -1.28 26.16
CA LYS A 70 5.42 -2.49 25.96
C LYS A 70 4.57 -3.54 25.23
N PRO A 71 5.03 -4.12 24.10
CA PRO A 71 4.30 -5.20 23.45
C PRO A 71 4.12 -6.39 24.39
N SER A 72 2.92 -6.95 24.36
CA SER A 72 2.53 -8.16 25.10
C SER A 72 1.77 -9.15 24.22
#